data_AF-A0A6I7FJC0-F1
#
_entry.id   AF-A0A6I7FJC0-F1
#
_cell.length_a   1.000
_cell.length_b   1.000
_cell.length_c   1.000
_cell.angle_alpha   90.00
_cell.angle_beta   90.00
_cell.angle_gamma   90.00
#
_symmetry.space_group_name_H-M   'P 1'
#
loop_
_entity.id
_entity.type
_entity.pdbx_description
1 polymer ?
#
loop_
_entity_poly.entity_id
_entity_poly.type
_entity_poly.pdbx_seq_one_letter_code
_entity_poly.pdbx_strand_id
1 'polypeptide(L)'
;MSKAAVHGLTKSLAHALAPEIRVCSVAPGAVATRWREGREEKMKQLKPTTPAQIAVPEDIGLICDILEQEALTGQTDIIILFFYSYMRRFTL
;
A
#
# COMPACT_ATOMS: atom_id res chain seq x y z
N MET A 1 -11.40 5.52 -3.55
CA MET A 1 -12.31 4.41 -3.95
C MET A 1 -11.57 3.21 -4.53
N SER A 2 -10.88 3.31 -5.69
CA SER A 2 -10.28 2.14 -6.37
C SER A 2 -9.36 1.25 -5.48
N LYS A 3 -8.46 1.84 -4.68
CA LYS A 3 -7.58 1.05 -3.77
C LYS A 3 -8.33 0.29 -2.69
N ALA A 4 -9.47 0.82 -2.21
CA ALA A 4 -10.30 0.16 -1.20
C ALA A 4 -11.11 -1.00 -1.80
N ALA A 5 -11.48 -0.91 -3.08
CA ALA A 5 -12.13 -2.02 -3.79
C ALA A 5 -11.16 -3.19 -3.98
N VAL A 6 -9.91 -2.91 -4.36
CA VAL A 6 -8.85 -3.93 -4.46
C VAL A 6 -8.61 -4.61 -3.12
N HIS A 7 -8.63 -3.86 -2.01
CA HIS A 7 -8.53 -4.42 -0.65
C HIS A 7 -9.63 -5.44 -0.33
N GLY A 8 -10.88 -5.11 -0.64
CA GLY A 8 -12.00 -6.04 -0.48
C GLY A 8 -11.83 -7.29 -1.33
N LEU A 9 -11.40 -7.13 -2.58
CA LEU A 9 -11.16 -8.23 -3.50
C LEU A 9 -10.04 -9.16 -3.03
N THR A 10 -8.93 -8.62 -2.52
CA THR A 10 -7.82 -9.41 -1.94
C THR A 10 -8.34 -10.37 -0.87
N LYS A 11 -9.18 -9.88 0.06
CA LYS A 11 -9.75 -10.70 1.12
C LYS A 11 -10.69 -11.78 0.58
N SER A 12 -11.58 -11.42 -0.34
CA SER A 12 -12.49 -12.38 -0.96
C SER A 12 -11.74 -13.50 -1.69
N LEU A 13 -10.68 -13.16 -2.44
CA LEU A 13 -9.87 -14.15 -3.15
C LEU A 13 -9.02 -15.01 -2.20
N ALA A 14 -8.45 -14.40 -1.14
CA ALA A 14 -7.71 -15.14 -0.13
C ALA A 14 -8.56 -16.23 0.54
N HIS A 15 -9.83 -15.94 0.82
CA HIS A 15 -10.76 -16.93 1.36
C HIS A 15 -11.17 -17.99 0.34
N ALA A 16 -11.38 -17.60 -0.93
CA ALA A 16 -11.89 -18.51 -1.95
C ALA A 16 -10.85 -19.52 -2.46
N LEU A 17 -9.56 -19.18 -2.35
CA LEU A 17 -8.47 -19.98 -2.93
C LEU A 17 -7.57 -20.63 -1.88
N ALA A 18 -7.82 -20.39 -0.59
CA ALA A 18 -7.06 -21.03 0.48
C ALA A 18 -7.49 -22.49 0.71
N PRO A 19 -6.55 -23.38 1.08
CA PRO A 19 -5.13 -23.12 1.34
C PRO A 19 -4.21 -23.18 0.10
N GLU A 20 -4.71 -23.57 -1.06
CA GLU A 20 -3.90 -23.87 -2.25
C GLU A 20 -3.20 -22.64 -2.83
N ILE A 21 -3.83 -21.46 -2.75
CA ILE A 21 -3.29 -20.19 -3.24
C ILE A 21 -3.44 -19.12 -2.17
N ARG A 22 -2.32 -18.45 -1.87
CA ARG A 22 -2.27 -17.29 -0.97
C ARG A 22 -2.42 -16.00 -1.75
N VAL A 23 -3.18 -15.05 -1.20
CA VAL A 23 -3.42 -13.76 -1.83
C VAL A 23 -3.10 -12.66 -0.83
N CYS A 24 -2.08 -11.86 -1.14
CA CYS A 24 -1.66 -10.70 -0.35
C CYS A 24 -1.64 -9.47 -1.24
N SER A 25 -1.83 -8.28 -0.66
CA SER A 25 -1.73 -7.02 -1.40
C SER A 25 -0.86 -6.02 -0.67
N VAL A 26 0.07 -5.40 -1.41
CA VAL A 26 0.91 -4.30 -0.91
C VAL A 26 0.31 -2.98 -1.35
N ALA A 27 0.05 -2.09 -0.39
CA ALA A 27 -0.58 -0.81 -0.62
C ALA A 27 0.39 0.33 -0.27
N PRO A 28 1.32 0.70 -1.16
CA PRO A 28 2.26 1.74 -0.86
C PRO A 28 1.69 3.14 -1.06
N GLY A 29 2.27 4.06 -0.30
CA GLY A 29 2.04 5.49 -0.39
C GLY A 29 2.84 6.13 -1.52
N ALA A 30 3.34 7.34 -1.31
CA ALA A 30 4.23 8.01 -2.25
C ALA A 30 5.59 7.29 -2.28
N VAL A 31 5.86 6.58 -3.37
CA VAL A 31 7.16 5.96 -3.63
C VAL A 31 7.92 6.79 -4.67
N ALA A 32 9.19 7.06 -4.42
CA ALA A 32 10.10 7.72 -5.36
C ALA A 32 10.41 6.77 -6.54
N THR A 33 9.56 6.80 -7.56
CA THR A 33 9.72 6.02 -8.79
C THR A 33 9.73 6.97 -9.98
N ARG A 34 10.26 6.52 -11.13
CA ARG A 34 10.20 7.25 -12.42
C ARG A 34 8.80 7.77 -12.76
N TRP A 35 7.75 7.05 -12.34
CA TRP A 35 6.36 7.42 -12.57
C TRP A 35 5.91 8.68 -11.82
N ARG A 36 6.74 9.20 -10.89
CA ARG A 36 6.48 10.44 -10.15
C ARG A 36 7.42 11.59 -10.55
N GLU A 37 8.25 11.41 -11.56
CA GLU A 37 9.05 12.49 -12.17
C GLU A 37 8.12 13.64 -12.59
N GLY A 38 8.52 14.88 -12.26
CA GLY A 38 7.69 16.08 -12.48
C GLY A 38 6.54 16.30 -11.48
N ARG A 39 6.35 15.41 -10.49
CA ARG A 39 5.37 15.58 -9.38
C ARG A 39 6.03 15.75 -8.02
N GLU A 40 7.30 16.12 -8.02
CA GLU A 40 8.14 16.30 -6.83
C GLU A 40 7.62 17.39 -5.88
N GLU A 41 7.07 18.50 -6.42
CA GLU A 41 6.43 19.56 -5.64
C GLU A 41 5.25 19.01 -4.81
N LYS A 42 4.40 18.19 -5.43
CA LYS A 42 3.26 17.52 -4.77
C LYS A 42 3.72 16.53 -3.71
N MET A 43 4.88 15.91 -3.90
CA MET A 43 5.50 15.02 -2.90
C MET A 43 6.07 15.80 -1.71
N LYS A 44 6.69 16.95 -1.95
CA LYS A 44 7.17 17.84 -0.88
C LYS A 44 6.02 18.40 -0.05
N GLN A 45 4.87 18.72 -0.67
CA GLN A 45 3.65 19.16 0.02
C GLN A 45 2.98 18.07 0.89
N LEU A 46 3.28 16.79 0.65
CA LEU A 46 2.80 15.66 1.45
C LEU A 46 3.68 15.40 2.70
N LYS A 47 4.94 15.86 2.70
CA LYS A 47 5.87 15.73 3.84
C LYS A 47 5.41 16.44 5.13
N PRO A 48 4.90 17.69 5.14
CA PRO A 48 4.60 18.39 6.39
C PRO A 48 3.47 17.76 7.22
N THR A 49 2.68 16.84 6.67
CA THR A 49 1.56 16.18 7.37
C THR A 49 1.86 14.74 7.78
N THR A 50 3.07 14.24 7.53
CA THR A 50 3.42 12.84 7.82
C THR A 50 4.83 12.75 8.42
N PRO A 51 5.03 12.10 9.58
CA PRO A 51 6.37 11.93 10.17
C PRO A 51 7.28 10.96 9.40
N ALA A 52 6.77 10.30 8.36
CA ALA A 52 7.50 9.29 7.59
C ALA A 52 8.16 9.86 6.33
N GLN A 53 9.36 9.35 6.02
CA GLN A 53 10.09 9.69 4.80
C GLN A 53 9.39 9.11 3.56
N ILE A 54 9.70 9.68 2.38
CA ILE A 54 9.22 9.15 1.11
C ILE A 54 9.86 7.79 0.89
N ALA A 55 9.04 6.75 0.70
CA ALA A 55 9.52 5.40 0.46
C ALA A 55 10.27 5.32 -0.87
N VAL A 56 11.31 4.51 -0.92
CA VAL A 56 12.04 4.16 -2.15
C VAL A 56 11.57 2.80 -2.67
N PRO A 57 11.80 2.45 -3.95
CA PRO A 57 11.38 1.17 -4.51
C PRO A 57 11.90 -0.04 -3.72
N GLU A 58 13.08 0.10 -3.11
CA GLU A 58 13.71 -0.92 -2.28
C GLU A 58 12.87 -1.25 -1.03
N ASP A 59 12.20 -0.25 -0.44
CA ASP A 59 11.28 -0.47 0.69
C ASP A 59 10.07 -1.33 0.30
N ILE A 60 9.65 -1.29 -0.97
CA ILE A 60 8.59 -2.15 -1.50
C ILE A 60 9.08 -3.59 -1.62
N GLY A 61 10.33 -3.76 -2.08
CA GLY A 61 10.97 -5.07 -2.18
C GLY A 61 10.98 -5.81 -0.85
N LEU A 62 11.39 -5.12 0.22
CA LEU A 62 11.40 -5.67 1.59
C LEU A 62 10.02 -6.15 2.07
N ILE A 63 8.94 -5.53 1.61
CA ILE A 63 7.59 -5.99 1.96
C ILE A 63 7.17 -7.20 1.13
N CYS A 64 7.64 -7.31 -0.11
CA CYS A 64 7.38 -8.47 -0.94
C CYS A 64 7.97 -9.77 -0.37
N ASP A 65 8.92 -9.70 0.57
CA ASP A 65 9.42 -10.86 1.33
C ASP A 65 8.31 -11.59 2.10
N ILE A 66 7.13 -10.97 2.31
CA ILE A 66 5.94 -11.65 2.81
C ILE A 66 5.53 -12.86 1.97
N LEU A 67 5.90 -12.90 0.69
CA LEU A 67 5.63 -14.04 -0.19
C LEU A 67 6.35 -15.31 0.29
N GLU A 68 7.47 -15.18 1.00
CA GLU A 68 8.23 -16.30 1.57
C GLU A 68 7.57 -16.86 2.84
N GLN A 69 6.64 -16.12 3.45
CA GLN A 69 5.94 -16.55 4.66
C GLN A 69 4.69 -17.37 4.32
N GLU A 70 4.78 -18.69 4.48
CA GLU A 70 3.67 -19.61 4.17
C GLU A 70 2.43 -19.41 5.06
N ALA A 71 2.62 -18.87 6.27
CA ALA A 71 1.54 -18.63 7.23
C ALA A 71 0.70 -17.37 6.92
N LEU A 72 1.06 -16.57 5.91
CA LEU A 72 0.46 -15.26 5.66
C LEU A 72 -0.37 -15.27 4.35
N THR A 73 -1.70 -15.06 4.49
CA THR A 73 -2.67 -14.89 3.39
C THR A 73 -3.79 -13.93 3.80
N GLY A 74 -4.40 -13.22 2.85
CA GLY A 74 -5.47 -12.25 3.10
C GLY A 74 -5.00 -10.96 3.77
N GLN A 75 -3.69 -10.76 3.87
CA GLN A 75 -3.09 -9.60 4.50
C GLN A 75 -2.96 -8.43 3.55
N THR A 76 -2.91 -7.24 4.14
CA THR A 76 -2.72 -5.99 3.43
C THR A 76 -1.69 -5.15 4.15
N ASP A 77 -0.50 -5.10 3.57
CA ASP A 77 0.61 -4.33 4.12
C ASP A 77 0.58 -2.92 3.54
N ILE A 78 0.43 -1.95 4.44
CA ILE A 78 0.24 -0.55 4.09
C ILE A 78 1.53 0.21 4.36
N ILE A 79 2.14 0.78 3.31
CA ILE A 79 3.16 1.82 3.49
C ILE A 79 2.47 3.17 3.39
N ILE A 80 2.53 3.96 4.45
CA ILE A 80 1.82 5.24 4.56
C ILE A 80 2.52 6.30 3.73
N LEU A 81 1.76 6.99 2.86
CA LEU A 81 2.00 8.39 2.44
C LEU A 81 0.78 9.05 1.75
N PHE A 82 -0.42 8.44 1.81
CA PHE A 82 -1.60 9.05 1.18
C PHE A 82 -2.96 8.69 1.80
N PHE A 83 -3.06 7.58 2.56
CA PHE A 83 -4.37 7.10 3.04
C PHE A 83 -4.94 7.95 4.19
N TYR A 84 -4.08 8.55 5.02
CA TYR A 84 -4.51 9.29 6.21
C TYR A 84 -5.24 10.60 5.89
N SER A 85 -4.83 11.32 4.85
CA SER A 85 -5.47 12.58 4.44
C SER A 85 -6.82 12.35 3.76
N TYR A 86 -7.00 11.22 3.06
CA TYR A 86 -8.25 10.91 2.36
C TYR A 86 -9.34 10.35 3.30
N MET A 87 -8.97 9.53 4.30
CA MET A 87 -9.92 9.00 5.29
C MET A 87 -10.49 10.08 6.23
N ARG A 88 -9.73 11.14 6.54
CA ARG A 88 -10.21 12.28 7.33
C ARG A 88 -11.22 13.17 6.59
N ARG A 89 -11.37 13.02 5.27
CA ARG A 89 -12.31 13.79 4.44
C ARG A 89 -13.68 13.10 4.28
N PHE A 90 -13.83 11.86 4.76
CA PHE A 90 -15.05 11.04 4.65
C PHE A 90 -15.67 10.70 6.02
N THR A 91 -15.15 11.26 7.11
CA THR A 91 -15.70 11.14 8.48
C THR A 91 -16.17 12.49 9.06
N LEU A 92 -16.54 13.43 8.18
CA LEU A 92 -17.39 14.58 8.50
C LEU A 92 -18.53 14.68 7.50
#